data_AF-A0A6C0HHQ9-F1
#
_entry.id   AF-A0A6C0HHQ9-F1
#
_cell.length_a   1.000
_cell.length_b   1.000
_cell.length_c   1.000
_cell.angle_alpha   90.00
_cell.angle_beta   90.00
_cell.angle_gamma   90.00
#
_symmetry.space_group_name_H-M   'P 1'
#
loop_
_entity.id
_entity.type
_entity.pdbx_description
1 polymer ?
#
loop_
_entity_poly.entity_id
_entity_poly.type
_entity_poly.pdbx_seq_one_letter_code
_entity_poly.pdbx_strand_id
1 'polypeptide(L)'
;MGAILSSRKTKNEYKHTPDAEIDNVDTYGKTYLKYIMNYDSIPYFIPQIKYAKVTDIRQNYTIVVAARFPNLNKDSPIYRFPIRLKHVCNEHSFHHVHPGFESNLHNKAMDALFPLICSTIVELRDVENCGGMLYADVYFNKGDQLVSTSVSKWLVDNKLAFTPSDI
;
A
#
# COMPACT_ATOMS: atom_id res chain seq x y z
N MET A 1 -70.21 29.09 -55.33
CA MET A 1 -69.36 30.06 -54.61
C MET A 1 -68.61 29.28 -53.54
N GLY A 2 -67.28 29.22 -53.42
CA GLY A 2 -66.17 29.93 -54.05
C GLY A 2 -65.06 30.03 -52.98
N ALA A 3 -63.90 29.40 -53.26
CA ALA A 3 -62.56 29.60 -52.68
C ALA A 3 -62.32 29.33 -51.15
N ILE A 4 -61.16 28.89 -50.61
CA ILE A 4 -59.92 28.17 -51.02
C ILE A 4 -58.88 28.40 -49.88
N LEU A 5 -58.06 27.38 -49.56
CA LEU A 5 -56.73 27.40 -48.86
C LEU A 5 -56.68 27.73 -47.34
N SER A 6 -55.78 27.19 -46.50
CA SER A 6 -54.54 26.42 -46.71
C SER A 6 -54.06 25.75 -45.40
N SER A 7 -53.38 24.61 -45.58
CA SER A 7 -52.33 23.89 -44.78
C SER A 7 -51.66 24.61 -43.58
N ARG A 8 -51.19 23.93 -42.51
CA ARG A 8 -50.19 22.83 -42.47
C ARG A 8 -50.21 21.96 -41.18
N LYS A 9 -49.74 20.71 -41.35
CA LYS A 9 -49.38 19.62 -40.39
C LYS A 9 -48.35 20.08 -39.31
N THR A 10 -48.12 19.42 -38.17
CA THR A 10 -47.64 18.02 -37.98
C THR A 10 -47.65 17.54 -36.51
N LYS A 11 -47.90 16.22 -36.34
CA LYS A 11 -47.36 15.25 -35.35
C LYS A 11 -46.79 15.76 -34.01
N ASN A 12 -47.41 15.31 -32.90
CA ASN A 12 -46.85 15.07 -31.57
C ASN A 12 -47.69 13.92 -30.96
N GLU A 13 -47.22 12.92 -30.23
CA GLU A 13 -45.92 12.56 -29.67
C GLU A 13 -46.02 11.05 -29.36
N TYR A 14 -45.00 10.28 -29.77
CA TYR A 14 -44.82 8.93 -29.25
C TYR A 14 -44.31 9.05 -27.81
N LYS A 15 -45.04 8.50 -26.84
CA LYS A 15 -44.51 8.29 -25.48
C LYS A 15 -43.49 7.15 -25.54
N HIS A 16 -42.24 7.50 -25.76
CA HIS A 16 -41.11 6.62 -25.46
C HIS A 16 -40.93 6.65 -23.94
N THR A 17 -41.34 5.60 -23.26
CA THR A 17 -40.74 5.24 -21.97
C THR A 17 -39.26 5.01 -22.24
N PRO A 18 -38.32 5.70 -21.57
CA PRO A 18 -36.93 5.30 -21.63
C PRO A 18 -36.86 3.91 -21.02
N ASP A 19 -36.44 2.95 -21.84
CA ASP A 19 -35.97 1.67 -21.37
C ASP A 19 -34.98 1.97 -20.24
N ALA A 20 -35.20 1.36 -19.07
CA ALA A 20 -34.16 1.31 -18.06
C ALA A 20 -33.04 0.47 -18.66
N GLU A 21 -32.15 1.13 -19.42
CA GLU A 21 -30.83 0.65 -19.74
C GLU A 21 -30.20 0.32 -18.39
N ILE A 22 -30.15 -0.96 -18.10
CA ILE A 22 -29.23 -1.51 -17.11
C ILE A 22 -27.86 -1.17 -17.70
N ASP A 23 -27.35 -0.01 -17.31
CA ASP A 23 -25.99 0.41 -17.61
C ASP A 23 -25.10 -0.78 -17.25
N ASN A 24 -24.51 -1.38 -18.29
CA ASN A 24 -23.45 -2.36 -18.18
C ASN A 24 -22.41 -1.74 -17.23
N VAL A 25 -22.45 -2.16 -15.97
CA VAL A 25 -21.44 -1.79 -14.99
C VAL A 25 -20.16 -2.35 -15.53
N ASP A 26 -19.38 -1.46 -16.16
CA ASP A 26 -18.08 -1.76 -16.69
C ASP A 26 -17.20 -2.20 -15.51
N THR A 27 -17.17 -3.50 -15.27
CA THR A 27 -16.48 -4.15 -14.15
C THR A 27 -14.96 -3.92 -14.22
N TYR A 28 -14.48 -3.38 -15.34
CA TYR A 28 -13.09 -3.01 -15.61
C TYR A 28 -12.93 -1.56 -16.09
N GLY A 29 -13.97 -0.75 -15.95
CA GLY A 29 -14.08 0.58 -16.52
C GLY A 29 -13.61 1.71 -15.65
N LYS A 30 -13.37 2.86 -16.26
CA LYS A 30 -13.09 4.10 -15.51
C LYS A 30 -14.32 4.63 -14.76
N THR A 31 -15.51 4.07 -15.00
CA THR A 31 -16.79 4.58 -14.47
C THR A 31 -16.85 4.57 -12.94
N TYR A 32 -16.20 3.62 -12.25
CA TYR A 32 -16.19 3.63 -10.77
C TYR A 32 -15.37 4.80 -10.20
N LEU A 33 -14.40 5.33 -10.97
CA LEU A 33 -13.56 6.45 -10.53
C LEU A 33 -14.37 7.73 -10.30
N LYS A 34 -15.54 7.87 -10.92
CA LYS A 34 -16.45 9.01 -10.72
C LYS A 34 -17.04 9.07 -9.30
N TYR A 35 -16.98 7.97 -8.55
CA TYR A 35 -17.45 7.89 -7.17
C TYR A 35 -16.37 8.24 -6.14
N ILE A 36 -15.13 8.51 -6.58
CA ILE A 36 -14.06 9.01 -5.72
C ILE A 36 -14.28 10.51 -5.53
N MET A 37 -14.84 10.88 -4.38
CA MET A 37 -15.25 12.27 -4.10
C MET A 37 -14.16 13.08 -3.39
N ASN A 38 -13.41 12.45 -2.49
CA ASN A 38 -12.27 13.06 -1.78
C ASN A 38 -11.31 11.98 -1.27
N TYR A 39 -10.10 12.40 -0.87
CA TYR A 39 -9.04 11.51 -0.38
C TYR A 39 -9.48 10.68 0.84
N ASP A 40 -10.14 11.32 1.81
CA ASP A 40 -10.51 10.71 3.10
C ASP A 40 -11.62 9.64 2.97
N SER A 41 -12.39 9.67 1.88
CA SER A 41 -13.44 8.69 1.60
C SER A 41 -12.91 7.36 1.06
N ILE A 42 -11.63 7.29 0.68
CA ILE A 42 -11.03 6.09 0.10
C ILE A 42 -10.30 5.30 1.19
N PRO A 43 -10.68 4.04 1.47
CA PRO A 43 -9.96 3.24 2.43
C PRO A 43 -8.53 2.98 1.97
N TYR A 44 -7.59 3.00 2.91
CA TYR A 44 -6.23 2.62 2.60
C TYR A 44 -6.14 1.16 2.17
N PHE A 45 -5.27 0.92 1.19
CA PHE A 45 -4.95 -0.43 0.78
C PHE A 45 -4.05 -1.11 1.82
N ILE A 46 -4.55 -2.17 2.45
CA ILE A 46 -3.80 -3.02 3.39
C ILE A 46 -3.87 -4.45 2.88
N PRO A 47 -2.78 -5.00 2.33
CA PRO A 47 -2.82 -6.34 1.79
C PRO A 47 -2.73 -7.41 2.88
N GLN A 48 -3.54 -8.46 2.77
CA GLN A 48 -3.57 -9.59 3.71
C GLN A 48 -2.39 -10.57 3.49
N ILE A 49 -1.17 -10.05 3.39
CA ILE A 49 0.04 -10.83 3.10
C ILE A 49 0.73 -11.18 4.42
N LYS A 50 0.82 -12.49 4.73
CA LYS A 50 1.54 -12.98 5.91
C LYS A 50 3.04 -13.20 5.68
N TYR A 51 3.42 -13.67 4.49
CA TYR A 51 4.82 -13.97 4.17
C TYR A 51 5.23 -13.27 2.88
N ALA A 52 6.44 -12.71 2.87
CA ALA A 52 7.01 -12.07 1.70
C ALA A 52 8.52 -12.31 1.63
N LYS A 53 9.08 -12.26 0.42
CA LYS A 53 10.54 -12.35 0.24
C LYS A 53 11.13 -10.95 0.19
N VAL A 54 12.13 -10.65 1.02
CA VAL A 54 12.82 -9.37 0.95
C VAL A 54 13.68 -9.33 -0.31
N THR A 55 13.54 -8.28 -1.10
CA THR A 55 14.30 -8.09 -2.35
C THR A 55 15.31 -6.95 -2.28
N ASP A 56 15.10 -5.99 -1.38
CA ASP A 56 15.93 -4.79 -1.27
C ASP A 56 15.75 -4.14 0.11
N ILE A 57 16.71 -3.32 0.53
CA ILE A 57 16.64 -2.51 1.75
C ILE A 57 16.90 -1.06 1.36
N ARG A 58 16.05 -0.17 1.83
CA ARG A 58 16.01 1.25 1.48
C ARG A 58 16.09 2.14 2.69
N GLN A 59 16.15 3.43 2.41
CA GLN A 59 16.29 4.43 3.45
C GLN A 59 15.12 4.46 4.44
N ASN A 60 15.33 5.06 5.62
CA ASN A 60 14.33 5.21 6.68
C ASN A 60 13.71 3.87 7.12
N TYR A 61 14.56 2.87 7.36
CA TYR A 61 14.17 1.52 7.81
C TYR A 61 13.05 0.90 6.96
N THR A 62 13.17 1.06 5.64
CA THR A 62 12.18 0.54 4.69
C THR A 62 12.76 -0.67 3.98
N ILE A 63 12.04 -1.78 3.94
CA ILE A 63 12.38 -2.95 3.14
C ILE A 63 11.49 -3.00 1.90
N VAL A 64 12.01 -3.52 0.79
CA VAL A 64 11.17 -3.89 -0.35
C VAL A 64 10.94 -5.38 -0.29
N VAL A 65 9.68 -5.78 -0.33
CA VAL A 65 9.30 -7.18 -0.36
C VAL A 65 8.62 -7.53 -1.66
N ALA A 66 8.72 -8.80 -2.03
CA ALA A 66 8.00 -9.41 -3.13
C ALA A 66 7.02 -10.45 -2.58
N ALA A 67 5.74 -10.31 -2.95
CA ALA A 67 4.70 -11.25 -2.56
C ALA A 67 3.58 -11.30 -3.59
N ARG A 68 2.83 -12.41 -3.56
CA ARG A 68 1.57 -12.55 -4.29
C ARG A 68 0.44 -12.01 -3.42
N PHE A 69 -0.49 -11.22 -3.98
CA PHE A 69 -1.66 -10.82 -3.22
C PHE A 69 -2.58 -12.02 -2.97
N PRO A 70 -3.07 -12.18 -1.73
CA PRO A 70 -4.06 -13.20 -1.42
C PRO A 70 -5.35 -12.92 -2.19
N ASN A 71 -6.13 -13.97 -2.44
CA ASN A 71 -7.42 -13.91 -3.15
C ASN A 71 -7.35 -13.55 -4.64
N LEU A 72 -6.15 -13.50 -5.22
CA LEU A 72 -5.96 -13.59 -6.67
C LEU A 72 -5.74 -15.05 -7.10
N ASN A 73 -5.84 -15.31 -8.41
CA ASN A 73 -5.52 -16.62 -8.97
C ASN A 73 -4.05 -17.02 -8.70
N LYS A 74 -3.75 -18.33 -8.73
CA LYS A 74 -2.38 -18.83 -8.48
C LYS A 74 -1.35 -18.27 -9.49
N ASP A 75 -1.82 -17.94 -10.68
CA ASP A 75 -1.04 -17.36 -11.77
C ASP A 75 -0.91 -15.84 -11.68
N SER A 76 -1.43 -15.22 -10.62
CA SER A 76 -1.32 -13.78 -10.43
C SER A 76 0.15 -13.39 -10.28
N PRO A 77 0.55 -12.23 -10.82
CA PRO A 77 1.93 -11.78 -10.75
C PRO A 77 2.38 -11.58 -9.30
N ILE A 78 3.70 -11.62 -9.12
CA ILE A 78 4.35 -11.27 -7.86
C ILE A 78 4.59 -9.77 -7.89
N TYR A 79 4.10 -9.07 -6.89
CA TYR A 79 4.25 -7.62 -6.77
C TYR A 79 5.38 -7.28 -5.83
N ARG A 80 6.09 -6.19 -6.15
CA ARG A 80 7.09 -5.59 -5.25
C ARG A 80 6.50 -4.35 -4.64
N PHE A 81 6.63 -4.20 -3.33
CA PHE A 81 6.17 -3.02 -2.63
C PHE A 81 7.03 -2.76 -1.39
N PRO A 82 7.18 -1.49 -1.00
CA PRO A 82 7.91 -1.12 0.21
C PRO A 82 7.07 -1.38 1.47
N ILE A 83 7.75 -1.73 2.55
CA ILE A 83 7.21 -1.80 3.90
C ILE A 83 8.18 -1.08 4.82
N ARG A 84 7.70 -0.14 5.62
CA ARG A 84 8.48 0.49 6.68
C ARG A 84 8.36 -0.31 7.97
N LEU A 85 9.48 -0.49 8.66
CA LEU A 85 9.50 -1.18 9.94
C LEU A 85 8.76 -0.36 11.00
N LYS A 86 7.92 -1.03 11.80
CA LYS A 86 7.33 -0.45 13.01
C LYS A 86 8.35 -0.33 14.13
N HIS A 87 8.06 0.50 15.11
CA HIS A 87 8.80 0.64 16.38
C HIS A 87 10.26 1.13 16.28
N VAL A 88 10.68 1.62 15.12
CA VAL A 88 11.98 2.28 14.94
C VAL A 88 11.78 3.70 14.42
N CYS A 89 12.55 4.63 14.97
CA CYS A 89 12.52 6.03 14.56
C CYS A 89 13.42 6.25 13.36
N ASN A 90 12.91 6.95 12.35
CA ASN A 90 13.75 7.41 11.26
C ASN A 90 14.72 8.50 11.74
N GLU A 91 15.79 8.74 10.97
CA GLU A 91 16.82 9.73 11.33
C GLU A 91 16.24 11.14 11.46
N HIS A 92 15.23 11.48 10.67
CA HIS A 92 14.61 12.80 10.69
C HIS A 92 13.92 13.09 12.03
N SER A 93 13.10 12.15 12.53
CA SER A 93 12.44 12.25 13.84
C SER A 93 13.44 12.35 14.98
N PHE A 94 14.56 11.61 14.89
CA PHE A 94 15.61 11.66 15.90
C PHE A 94 16.37 13.00 15.88
N HIS A 95 16.79 13.49 14.71
CA HIS A 95 17.46 14.78 14.57
C HIS A 95 16.61 15.96 15.04
N HIS A 96 15.29 15.87 14.89
CA HIS A 96 14.38 16.92 15.38
C HIS A 96 14.49 17.12 16.90
N VAL A 97 14.66 16.02 17.65
CA VAL A 97 14.76 16.06 19.12
C VAL A 97 16.20 16.19 19.60
N HIS A 98 17.16 15.67 18.83
CA HIS A 98 18.58 15.78 19.10
C HIS A 98 19.31 16.55 17.98
N PRO A 99 19.08 17.87 17.86
CA PRO A 99 19.76 18.69 16.86
C PRO A 99 21.27 18.69 17.13
N GLY A 100 22.06 18.27 16.14
CA GLY A 100 23.52 18.15 16.24
C GLY A 100 24.05 16.72 16.41
N PHE A 101 23.17 15.72 16.52
CA PHE A 101 23.56 14.33 16.36
C PHE A 101 23.93 14.09 14.89
N GLU A 102 25.21 13.97 14.54
CA GLU A 102 25.59 13.47 13.22
C GLU A 102 25.81 11.97 13.31
N SER A 103 24.97 11.20 12.63
CA SER A 103 25.06 9.76 12.71
C SER A 103 24.88 9.10 11.35
N ASN A 104 25.79 8.17 11.09
CA ASN A 104 25.72 7.23 9.98
C ASN A 104 24.98 5.94 10.40
N LEU A 105 24.16 6.01 11.45
CA LEU A 105 23.48 4.84 12.01
C LEU A 105 22.64 4.14 10.97
N HIS A 106 21.95 4.90 10.13
CA HIS A 106 21.08 4.31 9.13
C HIS A 106 21.86 3.54 8.06
N ASN A 107 22.97 4.08 7.58
CA ASN A 107 23.85 3.36 6.65
C ASN A 107 24.37 2.07 7.30
N LYS A 108 24.82 2.15 8.56
CA LYS A 108 25.25 0.96 9.33
C LYS A 108 24.12 -0.05 9.51
N ALA A 109 22.91 0.40 9.78
CA ALA A 109 21.73 -0.44 9.91
C ALA A 109 21.40 -1.14 8.59
N MET A 110 21.47 -0.44 7.47
CA MET A 110 21.28 -1.01 6.14
C MET A 110 22.35 -2.04 5.82
N ASP A 111 23.62 -1.70 6.02
CA ASP A 111 24.77 -2.60 5.79
C ASP A 111 24.67 -3.88 6.64
N ALA A 112 24.15 -3.77 7.86
CA ALA A 112 23.96 -4.89 8.77
C ALA A 112 22.72 -5.73 8.43
N LEU A 113 21.61 -5.10 8.03
CA LEU A 113 20.37 -5.78 7.67
C LEU A 113 20.46 -6.48 6.31
N PHE A 114 21.17 -5.90 5.35
CA PHE A 114 21.23 -6.42 3.99
C PHE A 114 21.67 -7.90 3.95
N PRO A 115 22.82 -8.30 4.52
CA PRO A 115 23.20 -9.71 4.55
C PRO A 115 22.32 -10.56 5.48
N LEU A 116 21.59 -9.94 6.42
CA LEU A 116 20.77 -10.65 7.40
C LEU A 116 19.43 -11.11 6.83
N ILE A 117 18.75 -10.24 6.09
CA ILE A 117 17.37 -10.48 5.65
C ILE A 117 17.16 -10.33 4.13
N CYS A 118 18.12 -9.82 3.37
CA CYS A 118 17.93 -9.75 1.92
C CYS A 118 17.85 -11.17 1.33
N SER A 119 16.93 -11.36 0.38
CA SER A 119 16.62 -12.66 -0.21
C SER A 119 16.07 -13.72 0.76
N THR A 120 15.73 -13.36 2.00
CA THR A 120 15.06 -14.28 2.94
C THR A 120 13.54 -14.09 2.90
N ILE A 121 12.82 -15.13 3.30
CA ILE A 121 11.38 -15.03 3.57
C ILE A 121 11.21 -14.44 4.97
N VAL A 122 10.34 -13.44 5.08
CA VAL A 122 9.96 -12.80 6.34
C VAL A 122 8.48 -12.95 6.57
N GLU A 123 8.10 -12.96 7.84
CA GLU A 123 6.72 -12.85 8.29
C GLU A 123 6.38 -11.38 8.53
N LEU A 124 5.24 -10.95 8.01
CA LEU A 124 4.68 -9.63 8.21
C LEU A 124 3.51 -9.77 9.19
N ARG A 125 3.59 -9.05 10.31
CA ARG A 125 2.52 -8.98 11.32
C ARG A 125 2.02 -7.55 11.46
N ASP A 126 0.76 -7.44 11.86
CA ASP A 126 0.08 -6.18 12.16
C ASP A 126 0.27 -5.12 11.06
N VAL A 127 0.08 -5.53 9.80
CA VAL A 127 0.26 -4.64 8.64
C VAL A 127 -0.78 -3.53 8.68
N GLU A 128 -0.32 -2.29 8.64
CA GLU A 128 -1.15 -1.09 8.59
C GLU A 128 -0.71 -0.19 7.43
N ASN A 129 -1.56 0.77 7.07
CA ASN A 129 -1.24 1.77 6.08
C ASN A 129 -1.47 3.16 6.67
N CYS A 130 -0.43 3.99 6.62
CA CYS A 130 -0.50 5.38 7.05
C CYS A 130 -0.02 6.27 5.90
N GLY A 131 -0.92 7.12 5.38
CA GLY A 131 -0.59 8.05 4.30
C GLY A 131 -0.15 7.39 2.99
N GLY A 132 -0.62 6.16 2.71
CA GLY A 132 -0.25 5.38 1.54
C GLY A 132 1.02 4.52 1.71
N MET A 133 1.69 4.58 2.86
CA MET A 133 2.85 3.75 3.18
C MET A 133 2.44 2.58 4.07
N LEU A 134 2.90 1.38 3.73
CA LEU A 134 2.69 0.19 4.56
C LEU A 134 3.71 0.14 5.70
N TYR A 135 3.22 -0.16 6.90
CA TYR A 135 4.03 -0.40 8.09
C TYR A 135 3.72 -1.80 8.61
N ALA A 136 4.73 -2.53 9.06
CA ALA A 136 4.54 -3.86 9.64
C ALA A 136 5.59 -4.18 10.69
N ASP A 137 5.22 -5.10 11.57
CA ASP A 137 6.18 -5.83 12.38
C ASP A 137 6.76 -6.97 11.54
N VAL A 138 8.06 -6.88 11.26
CA VAL A 138 8.74 -7.82 10.37
C VAL A 138 9.55 -8.80 11.21
N TYR A 139 9.36 -10.08 10.96
CA TYR A 139 10.07 -11.16 11.62
C TYR A 139 10.81 -12.04 10.61
N PHE A 140 12.00 -12.48 10.96
CA PHE A 140 12.79 -13.43 10.18
C PHE A 140 13.19 -14.62 11.04
N ASN A 141 13.28 -15.80 10.43
CA ASN A 141 13.85 -16.98 11.08
C ASN A 141 15.32 -17.09 10.72
N LYS A 142 16.16 -17.34 11.72
CA LYS A 142 17.59 -17.57 11.53
C LYS A 142 17.87 -19.07 11.59
N GLY A 143 18.00 -19.71 10.43
CA GLY A 143 18.20 -21.17 10.33
C GLY A 143 16.99 -21.97 10.81
N ASP A 144 17.22 -23.10 11.49
CA ASP A 144 16.18 -24.03 11.98
C ASP A 144 15.48 -23.56 13.27
N GLN A 145 15.64 -22.29 13.64
CA GLN A 145 15.01 -21.75 14.84
C GLN A 145 13.48 -21.75 14.70
N LEU A 146 12.81 -22.33 15.70
CA LEU A 146 11.35 -22.30 15.83
C LEU A 146 10.81 -20.91 16.20
N VAL A 147 11.68 -20.02 16.69
CA VAL A 147 11.32 -18.68 17.18
C VAL A 147 11.78 -17.62 16.18
N SER A 148 10.82 -16.84 15.69
CA SER A 148 11.06 -15.75 14.76
C SER A 148 11.60 -14.51 15.46
N THR A 149 12.66 -13.90 14.93
CA THR A 149 13.28 -12.67 15.47
C THR A 149 12.66 -11.43 14.83
N SER A 150 12.24 -10.45 15.64
CA SER A 150 11.79 -9.14 15.15
C SER A 150 12.96 -8.33 14.60
N VAL A 151 12.83 -7.82 13.37
CA VAL A 151 13.85 -6.98 12.72
C VAL A 151 14.07 -5.69 13.51
N SER A 152 12.99 -5.01 13.90
CA SER A 152 13.05 -3.77 14.69
C SER A 152 13.74 -3.98 16.02
N LYS A 153 13.39 -5.06 16.73
CA LYS A 153 14.07 -5.41 17.99
C LYS A 153 15.55 -5.70 17.75
N TRP A 154 15.89 -6.46 16.72
CA TRP A 154 17.28 -6.78 16.40
C TRP A 154 18.10 -5.52 16.13
N LEU A 155 17.56 -4.55 15.39
CA LEU A 155 18.22 -3.27 15.16
C LEU A 155 18.52 -2.53 16.48
N VAL A 156 17.54 -2.44 17.38
CA VAL A 156 17.68 -1.75 18.66
C VAL A 156 18.70 -2.47 19.56
N ASP A 157 18.59 -3.80 19.69
CA ASP A 157 19.50 -4.61 20.50
C ASP A 157 20.97 -4.48 20.01
N ASN A 158 21.17 -4.25 18.70
CA ASN A 158 22.49 -4.03 18.10
C ASN A 158 22.92 -2.55 18.05
N LYS A 159 22.14 -1.64 18.67
CA LYS A 159 22.38 -0.19 18.67
C LYS A 159 22.48 0.39 17.25
N LEU A 160 21.62 -0.09 16.36
CA LEU A 160 21.50 0.32 14.96
C LEU A 160 20.19 1.08 14.68
N ALA A 161 19.32 1.22 15.67
CA ALA A 161 18.14 2.07 15.61
C ALA A 161 17.75 2.53 17.01
N PHE A 162 16.90 3.56 17.05
CA PHE A 162 16.24 4.05 18.26
C PHE A 162 14.75 3.75 18.18
N THR A 163 14.13 3.61 19.33
CA THR A 163 12.68 3.47 19.49
C THR A 163 12.04 4.83 19.79
N PRO A 164 10.71 4.97 19.62
CA PRO A 164 10.00 6.19 20.01
C PRO A 164 10.14 6.58 21.49
N SER A 165 10.48 5.63 22.37
CA SER A 165 10.74 5.91 23.79
C SER A 165 12.15 6.44 24.08
N ASP A 166 13.06 6.37 23.12
CA ASP A 166 14.43 6.91 23.24
C ASP A 166 14.51 8.39 22.87
N ILE A 167 13.40 8.97 22.38
CA ILE A 167 13.22 10.34 21.92
C ILE A 167 12.36 11.10 22.94
#